data_AF-A0A9D6YL15-F1
#
_entry.id   AF-A0A9D6YL15-F1
#
_cell.length_a   1.000
_cell.length_b   1.000
_cell.length_c   1.000
_cell.angle_alpha   90.00
_cell.angle_beta   90.00
_cell.angle_gamma   90.00
#
_symmetry.space_group_name_H-M   'P 1'
#
loop_
_entity.id
_entity.type
_entity.pdbx_description
1 polymer ?
#
loop_
_entity_poly.entity_id
_entity_poly.type
_entity_poly.pdbx_seq_one_letter_code
_entity_poly.pdbx_strand_id
1 'polypeptide(L)'
;FGRARFFILADPATLEWEALDNLSSLSANQLVGVMTAQRLVGRNIQTVMTGKCGSKAFEALKTAGIQVFLDTKGTVRQALKRLIRREVSPATGPNVSEAR
;
A
#
# COMPACT_ATOMS: atom_id res chain seq x y z
N PHE A 1 -3.78 -0.11 5.86
CA PHE A 1 -2.85 0.69 5.05
C PHE A 1 -2.31 1.88 5.86
N GLY A 2 -3.05 2.97 6.04
CA GLY A 2 -2.49 4.22 6.60
C GLY A 2 -1.80 4.09 7.97
N ARG A 3 -2.29 3.20 8.84
CA ARG A 3 -1.71 2.95 10.17
C ARG A 3 -0.70 1.80 10.23
N ALA A 4 -0.25 1.29 9.09
CA ALA A 4 0.85 0.33 9.09
C ALA A 4 2.10 1.04 9.64
N ARG A 5 2.83 0.41 10.56
CA ARG A 5 4.05 0.98 11.14
C ARG A 5 5.20 1.01 10.13
N PHE A 6 5.32 -0.02 9.31
CA PHE A 6 6.36 -0.15 8.31
C PHE A 6 5.78 -0.50 6.95
N PHE A 7 6.41 -0.01 5.91
CA PHE A 7 6.25 -0.49 4.53
C PHE A 7 7.55 -1.14 4.09
N ILE A 8 7.44 -2.28 3.41
CA ILE A 8 8.58 -2.87 2.72
C ILE A 8 8.49 -2.47 1.27
N LEU A 9 9.47 -1.69 0.81
CA LEU A 9 9.62 -1.35 -0.59
C LEU A 9 10.55 -2.40 -1.19
N ALA A 10 10.08 -3.18 -2.15
CA ALA A 10 10.84 -4.27 -2.73
C ALA A 10 10.79 -4.22 -4.25
N ASP A 11 11.92 -4.52 -4.89
CA ASP A 11 12.00 -4.71 -6.33
C ASP A 11 11.72 -6.20 -6.66
N PRO A 12 10.67 -6.51 -7.44
CA PRO A 12 10.34 -7.89 -7.78
C PRO A 12 11.37 -8.57 -8.71
N ALA A 13 12.19 -7.81 -9.44
CA ALA A 13 13.23 -8.33 -10.32
C ALA A 13 14.52 -8.65 -9.58
N THR A 14 14.97 -7.79 -8.65
CA THR A 14 16.23 -7.98 -7.92
C THR A 14 16.06 -8.63 -6.55
N LEU A 15 14.84 -8.61 -5.99
CA LEU A 15 14.53 -8.99 -4.61
C LEU A 15 15.20 -8.14 -3.52
N GLU A 16 15.79 -7.01 -3.91
CA GLU A 16 16.25 -5.99 -2.97
C GLU A 16 15.05 -5.35 -2.28
N TRP A 17 15.23 -4.97 -1.02
CA TRP A 17 14.17 -4.36 -0.23
C TRP A 17 14.72 -3.38 0.79
N GLU A 18 13.93 -2.37 1.10
CA GLU A 18 14.14 -1.46 2.23
C GLU A 18 12.87 -1.37 3.10
N ALA A 19 13.07 -1.07 4.39
CA ALA A 19 11.98 -0.79 5.30
C ALA A 19 11.78 0.73 5.43
N LEU A 20 10.59 1.20 5.11
CA LEU A 20 10.15 2.58 5.31
C LEU A 20 9.31 2.67 6.59
N ASP A 21 9.83 3.38 7.59
CA ASP A 21 9.11 3.67 8.83
C ASP A 21 8.02 4.73 8.59
N ASN A 22 6.77 4.42 8.94
CA ASN A 22 5.60 5.26 8.78
C ASN A 22 5.16 6.02 10.06
N LEU A 23 6.02 6.10 11.08
CA LEU A 23 5.73 6.81 12.34
C LEU A 23 5.24 8.25 12.11
N SER A 24 5.78 8.96 11.12
CA SER A 24 5.37 10.33 10.81
C SER A 24 3.92 10.48 10.32
N SER A 25 3.33 9.42 9.77
CA SER A 25 1.90 9.45 9.39
C SER A 25 1.01 9.02 10.54
N LEU A 26 1.52 8.22 11.48
CA LEU A 26 0.76 7.75 12.65
C LEU A 26 0.38 8.86 13.62
N SER A 27 1.10 9.99 13.64
CA SER A 27 0.80 11.16 14.47
C SER A 27 -0.36 12.02 13.93
N ALA A 28 -0.91 11.72 12.75
CA ALA A 28 -2.02 12.48 12.18
C ALA A 28 -3.38 11.88 12.58
N ASN A 29 -4.23 12.68 13.24
CA ASN A 29 -5.49 12.20 13.84
C ASN A 29 -6.52 11.64 12.84
N GLN A 30 -6.64 12.18 11.62
CA GLN A 30 -7.70 11.75 10.68
C GLN A 30 -7.23 11.46 9.24
N LEU A 31 -6.14 12.07 8.78
CA LEU A 31 -5.68 11.95 7.38
C LEU A 31 -4.47 11.02 7.18
N VAL A 32 -4.22 10.15 8.17
CA VAL A 32 -3.10 9.20 8.17
C VAL A 32 -3.00 8.39 6.87
N GLY A 33 -4.13 7.95 6.31
CA GLY A 33 -4.15 7.18 5.06
C GLY A 33 -3.69 7.98 3.84
N VAL A 34 -4.11 9.24 3.72
CA VAL A 34 -3.75 10.12 2.60
C VAL A 34 -2.28 10.52 2.70
N MET A 35 -1.82 10.89 3.89
CA MET A 35 -0.40 11.24 4.12
C MET A 35 0.52 10.06 3.80
N THR A 36 0.13 8.86 4.23
CA THR A 36 0.87 7.64 3.91
C THR A 36 0.92 7.40 2.39
N ALA A 37 -0.22 7.57 1.69
CA ALA A 37 -0.28 7.44 0.24
C ALA A 37 0.66 8.44 -0.46
N GLN A 38 0.59 9.72 -0.11
CA GLN A 38 1.45 10.76 -0.68
C GLN A 38 2.94 10.47 -0.46
N ARG A 39 3.32 9.98 0.71
CA ARG A 39 4.71 9.60 0.99
C ARG A 39 5.19 8.46 0.10
N LEU A 40 4.33 7.49 -0.18
CA LEU A 40 4.63 6.40 -1.10
C LEU A 40 4.70 6.87 -2.56
N VAL A 41 3.84 7.81 -2.98
CA VAL A 41 3.93 8.44 -4.30
C VAL A 41 5.30 9.07 -4.53
N GLY A 42 5.83 9.77 -3.52
CA GLY A 42 7.18 10.35 -3.56
C GLY A 42 8.32 9.32 -3.63
N ARG A 43 8.06 8.03 -3.45
CA ARG A 43 9.03 6.92 -3.57
C ARG A 43 9.00 6.22 -4.93
N ASN A 44 8.24 6.74 -5.90
CA ASN A 44 8.14 6.23 -7.27
C ASN A 44 7.78 4.73 -7.34
N ILE A 45 6.93 4.26 -6.42
CA ILE A 45 6.44 2.88 -6.42
C ILE A 45 5.34 2.70 -7.47
N GLN A 46 5.24 1.51 -8.05
CA GLN A 46 4.20 1.19 -9.04
C GLN A 46 3.01 0.44 -8.44
N THR A 47 3.21 -0.22 -7.29
CA THR A 47 2.23 -1.12 -6.72
C THR A 47 2.25 -1.07 -5.19
N VAL A 48 1.07 -1.11 -4.58
CA VAL A 48 0.88 -1.26 -3.13
C VAL A 48 0.08 -2.54 -2.87
N MET A 49 0.65 -3.44 -2.07
CA MET A 49 -0.05 -4.62 -1.56
C MET A 49 -0.38 -4.41 -0.07
N THR A 50 -1.66 -4.47 0.28
CA THR A 50 -2.13 -4.25 1.65
C THR A 50 -3.35 -5.11 1.95
N GLY A 51 -3.63 -5.36 3.23
CA GLY A 51 -4.87 -6.02 3.63
C GLY A 51 -6.07 -5.09 3.43
N LYS A 52 -6.05 -3.92 4.09
CA LYS A 52 -7.17 -2.98 4.11
C LYS A 52 -6.76 -1.58 3.63
N CYS A 53 -7.59 -0.94 2.80
CA CYS A 53 -7.43 0.44 2.34
C CYS A 53 -8.78 1.17 2.31
N GLY A 54 -8.80 2.40 2.83
CA GLY A 54 -9.99 3.27 2.80
C GLY A 54 -10.03 4.13 1.54
N SER A 55 -11.21 4.68 1.24
CA SER A 55 -11.51 5.42 0.00
C SER A 55 -10.50 6.53 -0.29
N LYS A 56 -10.23 7.42 0.66
CA LYS A 56 -9.32 8.57 0.45
C LYS A 56 -7.89 8.15 0.11
N ALA A 57 -7.37 7.11 0.77
CA ALA A 57 -6.04 6.59 0.48
C ALA A 57 -5.99 5.87 -0.87
N PHE A 58 -7.03 5.10 -1.18
CA PHE A 58 -7.16 4.39 -2.46
C PHE A 58 -7.19 5.38 -3.63
N GLU A 59 -8.00 6.43 -3.55
CA GLU A 59 -8.09 7.46 -4.59
C GLU A 59 -6.77 8.21 -4.77
N ALA A 60 -6.07 8.54 -3.68
CA ALA A 60 -4.75 9.18 -3.75
C ALA A 60 -3.72 8.31 -4.50
N LEU A 61 -3.66 7.01 -4.20
CA LEU A 61 -2.77 6.05 -4.88
C LEU A 61 -3.17 5.88 -6.35
N LYS A 62 -4.46 5.70 -6.63
CA LYS A 62 -5.00 5.52 -7.98
C LYS A 62 -4.73 6.72 -8.88
N THR A 63 -4.92 7.94 -8.37
CA THR A 63 -4.67 9.20 -9.09
C THR A 63 -3.19 9.35 -9.46
N ALA A 64 -2.30 8.82 -8.63
CA ALA A 64 -0.87 8.76 -8.90
C ALA A 64 -0.44 7.60 -9.83
N GLY A 65 -1.39 6.83 -10.37
CA GLY A 65 -1.11 5.69 -11.24
C GLY A 65 -0.62 4.43 -10.50
N ILE A 66 -0.70 4.40 -9.17
CA ILE A 66 -0.24 3.28 -8.36
C ILE A 66 -1.34 2.22 -8.28
N GLN A 67 -1.01 0.99 -8.67
CA GLN A 67 -1.93 -0.15 -8.55
C GLN A 67 -2.06 -0.60 -7.11
N VAL A 68 -3.29 -0.85 -6.65
CA VAL A 68 -3.56 -1.29 -5.28
C VAL A 68 -4.07 -2.72 -5.27
N PHE A 69 -3.42 -3.59 -4.52
CA PHE A 69 -3.84 -4.97 -4.28
C PHE A 69 -4.34 -5.08 -2.85
N LEU A 70 -5.61 -5.44 -2.70
CA LEU A 70 -6.27 -5.56 -1.40
C LEU A 70 -6.30 -7.02 -0.94
N ASP A 71 -6.71 -7.23 0.32
CA ASP A 71 -6.81 -8.55 0.95
C ASP A 71 -5.53 -9.38 0.89
N THR A 72 -4.38 -8.69 0.83
CA THR A 72 -3.06 -9.32 0.89
C THR A 72 -2.86 -9.94 2.28
N LYS A 73 -2.48 -11.22 2.30
CA LYS A 73 -2.25 -12.01 3.52
C LYS A 73 -0.91 -12.75 3.46
N GLY A 74 -0.39 -13.09 4.63
CA GLY A 74 0.88 -13.82 4.80
C GLY A 74 2.07 -12.87 4.92
N THR A 75 3.26 -13.43 4.72
CA THR A 75 4.52 -12.68 4.75
C THR A 75 4.70 -11.81 3.51
N VAL A 76 5.52 -10.76 3.60
CA VAL A 76 5.88 -9.90 2.47
C VAL A 76 6.45 -10.74 1.31
N ARG A 77 7.30 -11.72 1.61
CA ARG A 77 7.87 -12.63 0.60
C ARG A 77 6.80 -13.46 -0.11
N GLN A 78 5.76 -13.92 0.59
CA GLN A 78 4.64 -14.63 -0.03
C GLN A 78 3.80 -13.72 -0.93
N ALA A 79 3.51 -12.50 -0.47
CA ALA A 79 2.79 -11.51 -1.26
C ALA A 79 3.55 -11.16 -2.57
N LEU A 80 4.85 -10.90 -2.46
CA LEU A 80 5.73 -10.60 -3.60
C LEU A 80 5.76 -11.76 -4.61
N LYS A 81 5.86 -13.01 -4.14
CA LYS A 81 5.81 -14.20 -5.01
C LYS A 81 4.49 -14.30 -5.78
N ARG A 82 3.35 -14.03 -5.13
CA ARG A 82 2.03 -14.03 -5.80
C ARG A 82 1.94 -12.94 -6.86
N LEU A 83 2.51 -11.77 -6.59
CA LEU A 83 2.58 -10.67 -7.56
C LEU A 83 3.41 -11.06 -8.79
N ILE A 84 4.62 -11.60 -8.59
CA ILE A 84 5.51 -12.06 -9.67
C ILE A 84 4.82 -13.12 -10.54
N ARG A 85 4.09 -14.04 -9.91
CA ARG A 85 3.34 -15.10 -10.60
C ARG A 85 2.02 -14.64 -11.23
N ARG A 86 1.64 -13.36 -11.05
CA ARG A 86 0.36 -12.81 -11.52
C ARG A 86 -0.86 -13.57 -10.98
N GLU A 87 -0.76 -14.10 -9.76
CA GLU A 87 -1.84 -14.83 -9.06
C GLU A 87 -2.82 -13.87 -8.35
N VAL A 88 -2.58 -12.56 -8.45
CA VAL A 88 -3.37 -11.51 -7.82
C VAL A 88 -3.72 -10.45 -8.85
N SER A 89 -4.87 -9.81 -8.67
CA SER A 89 -5.36 -8.75 -9.55
C SER A 89 -5.47 -7.43 -8.77
N PRO A 90 -5.23 -6.28 -9.41
CA PRO A 90 -5.43 -4.99 -8.78
C PRO A 90 -6.91 -4.80 -8.44
N ALA A 91 -7.17 -4.19 -7.28
CA ALA A 91 -8.50 -3.84 -6.85
C ALA A 91 -9.05 -2.66 -7.67
N THR A 92 -10.36 -2.64 -7.88
CA THR A 92 -11.07 -1.55 -8.57
C THR A 92 -11.60 -0.48 -7.63
N GLY A 93 -11.60 -0.75 -6.32
CA GLY A 93 -12.07 0.16 -5.27
C GLY A 93 -11.52 -0.20 -3.88
N PRO A 94 -11.76 0.64 -2.86
CA PRO A 94 -11.37 0.40 -1.47
C PRO A 94 -12.18 -0.74 -0.84
N ASN A 95 -11.64 -1.37 0.22
CA ASN A 95 -12.31 -2.44 0.97
C ASN A 95 -12.60 -2.09 2.45
N VAL A 96 -12.51 -0.81 2.80
CA VAL A 96 -12.92 -0.27 4.09
C VAL A 96 -13.98 0.79 3.84
N SER A 97 -15.19 0.59 4.40
CA SER A 97 -16.18 1.65 4.48
C SER A 97 -15.72 2.68 5.52
N GLU A 98 -15.71 3.96 5.14
CA GLU A 98 -15.59 5.03 6.13
C GLU A 98 -16.92 5.10 6.88
N ALA A 99 -16.92 4.74 8.16
CA ALA A 99 -18.08 4.99 9.02
C ALA A 99 -18.27 6.51 9.12
N ARG A 100 -19.52 6.95 8.87
CA ARG A 100 -19.95 8.35 9.02
C ARG A 100 -19.76 8.85 10.44
#